data_AF-A0AAV8XTF7-F1
#
_entry.id   AF-A0AAV8XTF7-F1
#
_cell.length_a   1.000
_cell.length_b   1.000
_cell.length_c   1.000
_cell.angle_alpha   90.00
_cell.angle_beta   90.00
_cell.angle_gamma   90.00
#
_symmetry.space_group_name_H-M   'P 1'
#
loop_
_entity.id
_entity.type
_entity.pdbx_description
1 polymer ?
#
loop_
_entity_poly.entity_id
_entity_poly.type
_entity_poly.pdbx_seq_one_letter_code
_entity_poly.pdbx_strand_id
1 'polypeptide(L)'
;MQRSLEQRMTIKFCVKLEKSAAETIPMLKKDFGVDCLSDRQIFRWHKAFAEGREYVNDENRAGRPSTSSSDDNVKRVRDLLNTDRRLSVCLIYETLDITKIIVHEIVSCTKILPLSQNFEIGVRIDTKVRTSLRSTWAVSLDDVTLNSGLSHKGRKDVICISSSESTIIKQKLQRRGFHLIEASGAGYKIMTVILGLADAYLLTKPTTFKWDTCAPHTILKSLGGDIVQFDDILQGARKSITYSLDENNCNKYGIIAYMQEDVLGDIVEALKTNFN
;
A
#
# COMPACT_ATOMS: atom_id res chain seq x y z
N MET A 1 9.43 15.16 -12.09
CA MET A 1 8.10 15.44 -11.50
C MET A 1 7.70 16.90 -11.66
N GLN A 2 8.58 17.89 -11.40
CA GLN A 2 8.29 19.32 -11.64
C GLN A 2 8.06 19.70 -13.12
N ARG A 3 8.88 19.18 -14.05
CA ARG A 3 8.81 19.55 -15.48
C ARG A 3 7.50 19.21 -16.20
N SER A 4 6.81 18.14 -15.80
CA SER A 4 5.51 17.77 -16.38
C SER A 4 4.35 18.64 -15.86
N LEU A 5 4.51 19.23 -14.67
CA LEU A 5 3.48 20.09 -14.07
C LEU A 5 3.45 21.46 -14.77
N GLU A 6 4.63 22.01 -15.04
CA GLU A 6 4.82 23.28 -15.76
C GLU A 6 4.16 23.25 -17.14
N GLN A 7 4.43 22.22 -17.95
CA GLN A 7 3.80 22.08 -19.27
C GLN A 7 2.27 21.95 -19.19
N ARG A 8 1.73 21.27 -18.16
CA ARG A 8 0.27 21.17 -17.95
C ARG A 8 -0.35 22.50 -17.50
N MET A 9 0.38 23.33 -16.73
CA MET A 9 -0.04 24.69 -16.39
C MET A 9 -0.12 25.56 -17.65
N THR A 10 0.86 25.47 -18.54
CA THR A 10 0.86 26.18 -19.82
C THR A 10 -0.33 25.77 -20.71
N ILE A 11 -0.64 24.47 -20.77
CA ILE A 11 -1.83 23.98 -21.49
C ILE A 11 -3.12 24.57 -20.88
N LYS A 12 -3.25 24.59 -19.56
CA LYS A 12 -4.40 25.19 -18.87
C LYS A 12 -4.53 26.68 -19.17
N PHE A 13 -3.41 27.39 -19.25
CA PHE A 13 -3.37 28.80 -19.63
C PHE A 13 -3.84 29.00 -21.09
N CYS A 14 -3.39 28.17 -22.04
CA CYS A 14 -3.85 28.24 -23.43
C CYS A 14 -5.37 28.02 -23.57
N VAL A 15 -5.96 27.12 -22.78
CA VAL A 15 -7.42 26.92 -22.74
C VAL A 15 -8.15 28.17 -22.22
N LYS A 16 -7.62 28.83 -21.18
CA LYS A 16 -8.17 30.11 -20.70
C LYS A 16 -8.06 31.25 -21.71
N LEU A 17 -7.11 31.19 -22.63
CA LEU A 17 -6.97 32.11 -23.75
C LEU A 17 -7.81 31.71 -24.98
N GLU A 18 -8.74 30.76 -24.81
CA GLU A 18 -9.64 30.27 -25.86
C GLU A 18 -8.90 29.71 -27.09
N LYS A 19 -7.66 29.24 -26.90
CA LYS A 19 -6.88 28.60 -27.96
C LYS A 19 -7.33 27.17 -28.19
N SER A 20 -7.43 26.79 -29.46
CA SER A 20 -7.74 25.42 -29.85
C SER A 20 -6.57 24.47 -29.53
N ALA A 21 -6.87 23.17 -29.42
CA ALA A 21 -5.83 22.16 -29.21
C ALA A 21 -4.81 22.14 -30.36
N ALA A 22 -5.26 22.42 -31.59
CA ALA A 22 -4.42 22.49 -32.78
C ALA A 22 -3.43 23.66 -32.75
N GLU A 23 -3.77 24.78 -32.11
CA GLU A 23 -2.86 25.90 -31.89
C GLU A 23 -1.94 25.67 -30.67
N THR A 24 -2.46 24.99 -29.64
CA THR A 24 -1.72 24.76 -28.38
C THR A 24 -0.53 23.81 -28.58
N ILE A 25 -0.68 22.77 -29.41
CA ILE A 25 0.39 21.80 -29.70
C ILE A 25 1.66 22.45 -30.29
N PRO A 26 1.60 23.24 -31.37
CA PRO A 26 2.79 23.89 -31.92
C PRO A 26 3.38 24.94 -30.98
N MET A 27 2.55 25.65 -30.19
CA MET A 27 3.04 26.60 -29.19
C MET A 27 3.86 25.90 -28.10
N LEU A 28 3.37 24.76 -27.57
CA LEU A 28 4.13 23.98 -26.59
C LEU A 28 5.40 23.37 -27.17
N LYS A 29 5.36 22.86 -28.41
CA LYS A 29 6.56 22.34 -29.09
C LYS A 29 7.62 23.42 -29.31
N LYS A 30 7.21 24.66 -29.57
CA LYS A 30 8.13 25.79 -29.71
C LYS A 30 8.79 26.15 -28.37
N ASP A 31 8.04 26.09 -27.27
CA ASP A 31 8.49 26.52 -25.95
C ASP A 31 9.36 25.45 -25.25
N PHE A 32 8.96 24.17 -25.34
CA PHE A 32 9.62 23.06 -24.62
C PHE A 32 10.49 22.16 -25.51
N GLY A 33 10.44 22.30 -26.83
CA GLY A 33 11.31 21.59 -27.77
C GLY A 33 11.31 20.07 -27.59
N VAL A 34 12.50 19.50 -27.36
CA VAL A 34 12.73 18.04 -27.22
C VAL A 34 12.08 17.47 -25.96
N ASP A 35 11.90 18.30 -24.93
CA ASP A 35 11.32 17.89 -23.64
C ASP A 35 9.79 18.05 -23.59
N CYS A 36 9.15 18.36 -24.73
CA CYS A 36 7.72 18.58 -24.82
C CYS A 36 6.91 17.27 -24.65
N LEU A 37 5.76 17.36 -23.98
CA LEU A 37 4.77 16.28 -23.91
C LEU A 37 4.37 15.80 -25.32
N SER A 38 4.05 14.52 -25.45
CA SER A 38 3.54 14.00 -26.72
C SER A 38 2.21 14.65 -27.11
N ASP A 39 1.94 14.78 -28.40
CA ASP A 39 0.71 15.39 -28.94
C ASP A 39 -0.55 14.77 -28.32
N ARG A 40 -0.54 13.44 -28.07
CA ARG A 40 -1.63 12.73 -27.40
C ARG A 40 -1.85 13.19 -25.96
N GLN A 41 -0.78 13.44 -25.20
CA GLN A 41 -0.87 13.93 -23.83
C GLN A 41 -1.33 15.39 -23.80
N ILE A 42 -0.82 16.24 -24.70
CA ILE A 42 -1.23 17.64 -24.82
C ILE A 42 -2.72 17.72 -25.13
N PHE A 43 -3.18 16.97 -26.13
CA PHE A 43 -4.60 16.93 -26.51
C PHE A 43 -5.49 16.44 -25.36
N ARG A 44 -5.10 15.38 -24.67
CA ARG A 44 -5.85 14.84 -23.52
C ARG A 44 -6.01 15.86 -22.40
N TRP A 45 -4.93 16.59 -22.06
CA TRP A 45 -4.97 17.63 -21.03
C TRP A 45 -5.75 18.87 -21.46
N HIS A 46 -5.58 19.31 -22.72
CA HIS A 46 -6.32 20.44 -23.29
C HIS A 46 -7.83 20.16 -23.25
N LYS A 47 -8.26 18.98 -23.71
CA LYS A 47 -9.65 18.54 -23.65
C LYS A 47 -10.18 18.52 -22.21
N ALA A 48 -9.44 17.92 -21.27
CA ALA A 48 -9.87 17.86 -19.88
C ALA A 48 -10.05 19.26 -19.25
N PHE A 49 -9.17 20.21 -19.55
CA PHE A 49 -9.32 21.58 -19.07
C PHE A 49 -10.47 22.33 -19.77
N ALA A 50 -10.70 22.09 -21.06
CA ALA A 50 -11.85 22.65 -21.79
C ALA A 50 -13.19 22.10 -21.24
N GLU A 51 -13.19 20.87 -20.74
CA GLU A 51 -14.33 20.22 -20.08
C GLU A 51 -14.51 20.66 -18.60
N GLY A 52 -13.71 21.63 -18.11
CA GLY A 52 -13.88 22.23 -16.79
C GLY A 52 -13.03 21.64 -15.67
N ARG A 53 -12.03 20.79 -15.96
CA ARG A 53 -11.08 20.31 -14.95
C ARG A 53 -10.25 21.47 -14.38
N GLU A 54 -10.13 21.55 -13.05
CA GLU A 54 -9.31 22.58 -12.41
C GLU A 54 -7.92 22.10 -11.93
N TYR A 55 -7.77 20.81 -11.62
CA TYR A 55 -6.53 20.27 -11.05
C TYR A 55 -5.54 19.81 -12.11
N VAL A 56 -4.26 20.14 -11.91
CA VAL A 56 -3.14 19.88 -12.84
C VAL A 56 -2.39 18.58 -12.50
N ASN A 57 -2.60 18.06 -11.29
CA ASN A 57 -2.09 16.76 -10.87
C ASN A 57 -2.86 15.63 -11.56
N ASP A 58 -2.21 14.48 -11.72
CA ASP A 58 -2.89 13.28 -12.22
C ASP A 58 -4.03 12.90 -11.26
N GLU A 59 -5.16 12.44 -11.82
CA GLU A 59 -6.24 11.91 -11.00
C GLU A 59 -5.80 10.61 -10.34
N ASN A 60 -6.36 10.34 -9.15
CA ASN A 60 -6.17 9.05 -8.51
C ASN A 60 -6.56 7.96 -9.50
N ARG A 61 -5.61 7.08 -9.80
CA ARG A 61 -5.80 6.02 -10.78
C ARG A 61 -6.91 5.10 -10.26
N ALA A 62 -8.06 5.11 -10.93
CA ALA A 62 -9.08 4.10 -10.68
C ALA A 62 -8.45 2.74 -10.97
N GLY A 63 -8.40 1.88 -9.95
CA GLY A 63 -8.03 0.48 -10.13
C GLY A 63 -8.94 -0.18 -11.16
N ARG A 64 -8.51 -1.33 -11.68
CA ARG A 64 -9.26 -2.09 -12.68
C ARG A 64 -10.70 -2.33 -12.20
N PRO A 65 -11.73 -1.89 -12.93
CA PRO A 65 -13.10 -2.33 -12.66
C PRO A 65 -13.19 -3.83 -12.91
N SER A 66 -13.60 -4.61 -11.91
CA SER A 66 -13.92 -6.02 -12.10
C SER A 66 -15.25 -6.11 -12.86
N THR A 67 -15.22 -6.63 -14.08
CA THR A 67 -16.36 -6.73 -15.01
C THR A 67 -17.41 -7.78 -14.60
N SER A 68 -17.32 -8.35 -13.40
CA SER A 68 -18.08 -9.51 -12.92
C SER A 68 -19.12 -9.17 -11.84
N SER A 69 -18.98 -8.04 -11.13
CA SER A 69 -19.86 -7.63 -10.03
C SER A 69 -20.81 -6.51 -10.44
N SER A 70 -21.92 -6.86 -11.10
CA SER A 70 -23.04 -5.91 -11.32
C SER A 70 -23.59 -5.41 -9.98
N ASP A 71 -23.97 -4.14 -9.89
CA ASP A 71 -24.52 -3.51 -8.67
C ASP A 71 -25.73 -4.28 -8.10
N ASP A 72 -26.50 -4.94 -8.97
CA ASP A 72 -27.63 -5.79 -8.59
C ASP A 72 -27.19 -7.06 -7.85
N ASN A 73 -26.14 -7.74 -8.34
CA ASN A 73 -25.57 -8.91 -7.66
C ASN A 73 -24.99 -8.52 -6.30
N VAL A 74 -24.34 -7.35 -6.21
CA VAL A 74 -23.82 -6.82 -4.94
C VAL A 74 -24.95 -6.58 -3.94
N LYS A 75 -26.06 -5.99 -4.39
CA LYS A 75 -27.23 -5.73 -3.55
C LYS A 75 -27.86 -7.02 -3.03
N ARG A 76 -28.06 -8.02 -3.90
CA ARG A 76 -28.66 -9.31 -3.52
C ARG A 76 -27.81 -10.07 -2.50
N VAL A 77 -26.48 -10.10 -2.69
CA VAL A 77 -25.55 -10.69 -1.72
C VAL A 77 -25.56 -9.92 -0.39
N ARG A 78 -25.66 -8.58 -0.44
CA ARG A 78 -25.78 -7.72 0.75
C ARG A 78 -27.02 -8.05 1.58
N ASP A 79 -28.17 -8.11 0.93
CA ASP A 79 -29.45 -8.32 1.60
C ASP A 79 -29.52 -9.71 2.26
N LEU A 80 -28.95 -10.73 1.59
CA LEU A 80 -28.88 -12.08 2.14
C LEU A 80 -27.95 -12.17 3.36
N LEU A 81 -26.77 -11.55 3.29
CA LEU A 81 -25.82 -11.48 4.42
C LEU A 81 -26.35 -10.66 5.60
N ASN A 82 -27.16 -9.64 5.34
CA ASN A 82 -27.83 -8.89 6.40
C ASN A 82 -28.90 -9.70 7.14
N THR A 83 -29.47 -10.72 6.48
CA THR A 83 -30.44 -11.64 7.09
C THR A 83 -29.73 -12.67 7.97
N ASP A 84 -28.67 -13.29 7.46
CA ASP A 84 -27.82 -14.20 8.23
C ASP A 84 -26.35 -14.05 7.82
N ARG A 85 -25.55 -13.53 8.75
CA ARG A 85 -24.11 -13.29 8.56
C ARG A 85 -23.28 -14.58 8.61
N ARG A 86 -23.86 -15.71 9.02
CA ARG A 86 -23.16 -17.00 9.16
C ARG A 86 -23.24 -17.86 7.90
N LEU A 87 -23.91 -17.37 6.85
CA LEU A 87 -24.05 -18.10 5.60
C LEU A 87 -22.69 -18.31 4.93
N SER A 88 -22.44 -19.55 4.52
CA SER A 88 -21.25 -19.89 3.76
C SER A 88 -21.33 -19.32 2.34
N VAL A 89 -20.18 -19.01 1.73
CA VAL A 89 -20.09 -18.64 0.30
C VAL A 89 -20.75 -19.69 -0.60
N CYS A 90 -20.72 -20.96 -0.17
CA CYS A 90 -21.41 -22.04 -0.86
C CYS A 90 -22.94 -21.82 -0.87
N LEU A 91 -23.52 -21.59 0.30
CA LEU A 91 -24.96 -21.41 0.44
C LEU A 91 -25.45 -20.14 -0.26
N ILE A 92 -24.64 -19.07 -0.28
CA ILE A 92 -24.98 -17.82 -0.97
C ILE A 92 -25.04 -18.00 -2.49
N TYR A 93 -24.11 -18.78 -3.08
CA TYR A 93 -24.17 -19.05 -4.53
C TYR A 93 -25.40 -19.90 -4.88
N GLU A 94 -25.73 -20.90 -4.05
CA GLU A 94 -26.89 -21.77 -4.27
C GLU A 94 -28.21 -21.00 -4.14
N THR A 95 -28.25 -20.03 -3.22
CA THR A 95 -29.46 -19.25 -2.95
C THR A 95 -29.71 -18.17 -4.01
N LEU A 96 -28.64 -17.53 -4.51
CA LEU A 96 -28.76 -16.38 -5.42
C LEU A 96 -28.55 -16.73 -6.90
N ASP A 97 -28.20 -17.99 -7.20
CA ASP A 97 -27.84 -18.48 -8.54
C ASP A 97 -26.74 -17.60 -9.20
N ILE A 98 -25.80 -17.16 -8.39
CA ILE A 98 -24.63 -16.38 -8.81
C ILE A 98 -23.43 -17.33 -8.82
N THR A 99 -22.50 -17.17 -9.76
CA THR A 99 -21.30 -18.04 -9.75
C THR A 99 -20.51 -17.86 -8.45
N LYS A 100 -19.99 -18.97 -7.92
CA LYS A 100 -19.16 -18.99 -6.71
C LYS A 100 -18.01 -17.98 -6.74
N ILE A 101 -17.45 -17.73 -7.93
CA ILE A 101 -16.38 -16.75 -8.15
C ILE A 101 -16.89 -15.33 -7.88
N ILE A 102 -18.05 -14.96 -8.44
CA ILE A 102 -18.66 -13.63 -8.24
C ILE A 102 -19.06 -13.43 -6.78
N VAL A 103 -19.65 -14.44 -6.13
CA VAL A 103 -19.99 -14.36 -4.69
C VAL A 103 -18.73 -14.18 -3.85
N HIS A 104 -17.69 -14.96 -4.12
CA HIS A 104 -16.42 -14.83 -3.43
C HIS A 104 -15.80 -13.44 -3.67
N GLU A 105 -15.85 -12.90 -4.89
CA GLU A 105 -15.41 -11.55 -5.19
C GLU A 105 -16.25 -10.50 -4.45
N ILE A 106 -17.58 -10.59 -4.43
CA ILE A 106 -18.45 -9.60 -3.77
C ILE A 106 -18.21 -9.59 -2.26
N VAL A 107 -18.17 -10.77 -1.63
CA VAL A 107 -17.91 -10.93 -0.18
C VAL A 107 -16.48 -10.50 0.16
N SER A 108 -15.50 -10.78 -0.71
CA SER A 108 -14.10 -10.44 -0.46
C SER A 108 -13.74 -8.98 -0.82
N CYS A 109 -14.47 -8.35 -1.73
CA CYS A 109 -14.02 -7.12 -2.40
C CYS A 109 -14.90 -5.88 -2.14
N THR A 110 -16.13 -5.99 -1.61
CA THR A 110 -17.03 -4.80 -1.50
C THR A 110 -17.97 -4.77 -0.30
N LYS A 111 -17.75 -3.78 0.59
CA LYS A 111 -18.72 -2.78 1.11
C LYS A 111 -20.12 -3.27 1.58
N ILE A 112 -20.25 -4.44 2.22
CA ILE A 112 -21.53 -4.93 2.76
C ILE A 112 -21.63 -4.79 4.28
N LEU A 113 -20.50 -4.73 4.97
CA LEU A 113 -20.48 -4.32 6.36
C LEU A 113 -20.54 -2.79 6.41
N PRO A 114 -21.50 -2.20 7.14
CA PRO A 114 -21.29 -0.84 7.61
C PRO A 114 -19.95 -0.86 8.33
N LEU A 115 -19.02 0.00 7.90
CA LEU A 115 -17.88 0.43 8.72
C LEU A 115 -18.45 1.23 9.90
N SER A 116 -19.27 0.58 10.74
CA SER A 116 -19.56 1.06 12.07
C SER A 116 -18.30 0.78 12.87
N GLN A 117 -17.64 1.86 13.27
CA GLN A 117 -16.79 1.99 14.45
C GLN A 117 -16.37 0.65 15.06
N ASN A 118 -15.07 0.35 14.91
CA ASN A 118 -14.34 -0.83 15.38
C ASN A 118 -14.19 -1.94 14.32
N PHE A 119 -13.15 -1.75 13.51
CA PHE A 119 -12.12 -2.75 13.20
C PHE A 119 -12.62 -4.09 12.60
N GLU A 120 -12.38 -4.31 11.30
CA GLU A 120 -12.30 -5.65 10.71
C GLU A 120 -11.29 -5.63 9.55
N ILE A 121 -10.12 -6.24 9.74
CA ILE A 121 -9.17 -6.51 8.66
C ILE A 121 -8.85 -8.00 8.73
N GLY A 122 -9.60 -8.80 7.98
CA GLY A 122 -9.20 -10.16 7.62
C GLY A 122 -8.42 -10.09 6.31
N VAL A 123 -7.09 -10.16 6.38
CA VAL A 123 -6.24 -10.10 5.18
C VAL A 123 -5.85 -11.51 4.77
N ARG A 124 -6.25 -11.92 3.57
CA ARG A 124 -5.75 -13.13 2.90
C ARG A 124 -4.70 -12.71 1.86
N ILE A 125 -3.47 -13.17 2.03
CA ILE A 125 -2.40 -13.01 1.04
C ILE A 125 -2.07 -14.40 0.47
N ASP A 126 -2.27 -14.55 -0.83
CA ASP A 126 -1.85 -15.72 -1.58
C ASP A 126 -0.40 -15.53 -2.03
N THR A 127 0.52 -16.27 -1.42
CA THR A 127 1.92 -16.28 -1.87
C THR A 127 2.16 -17.50 -2.76
N LYS A 128 2.67 -17.27 -3.97
CA LYS A 128 3.08 -18.34 -4.89
C LYS A 128 4.57 -18.59 -4.71
N VAL A 129 4.93 -19.51 -3.81
CA VAL A 129 6.32 -19.95 -3.66
C VAL A 129 6.49 -21.32 -4.33
N ARG A 130 7.35 -21.37 -5.35
CA ARG A 130 7.91 -22.57 -6.00
C ARG A 130 7.03 -23.58 -6.70
N THR A 131 5.68 -23.52 -6.60
CA THR A 131 4.64 -24.25 -7.39
C THR A 131 3.39 -24.55 -6.55
N SER A 132 3.41 -24.28 -5.24
CA SER A 132 2.24 -24.37 -4.36
C SER A 132 1.70 -22.97 -4.07
N LEU A 133 0.40 -22.77 -4.29
CA LEU A 133 -0.34 -21.62 -3.74
C LEU A 133 -0.49 -21.85 -2.23
N ARG A 134 0.11 -20.99 -1.41
CA ARG A 134 -0.14 -21.00 0.04
C ARG A 134 -0.86 -19.72 0.40
N SER A 135 -2.12 -19.86 0.78
CA SER A 135 -2.95 -18.79 1.29
C SER A 135 -2.68 -18.61 2.78
N THR A 136 -2.17 -17.45 3.16
CA THR A 136 -1.97 -17.05 4.56
C THR A 136 -2.99 -15.99 4.92
N TRP A 137 -3.65 -16.16 6.06
CA TRP A 137 -4.60 -15.17 6.57
C TRP A 137 -4.32 -14.83 8.02
N ALA A 138 -4.68 -13.61 8.40
CA ALA A 138 -4.64 -13.17 9.78
C ALA A 138 -5.72 -12.13 10.08
N VAL A 139 -6.10 -12.09 11.36
CA VAL A 139 -6.98 -11.09 11.97
C VAL A 139 -6.28 -10.60 13.23
N SER A 140 -6.19 -9.29 13.38
CA SER A 140 -5.72 -8.65 14.62
C SER A 140 -6.73 -7.56 14.97
N LEU A 141 -7.41 -7.76 16.08
CA LEU A 141 -8.40 -6.91 16.73
C LEU A 141 -7.97 -6.79 18.19
N ASP A 142 -8.29 -5.67 18.85
CA ASP A 142 -7.78 -5.31 20.17
C ASP A 142 -7.67 -6.48 21.17
N ASP A 143 -8.67 -7.37 21.20
CA ASP A 143 -8.71 -8.55 22.08
C ASP A 143 -8.54 -9.90 21.34
N VAL A 144 -8.53 -9.92 20.00
CA VAL A 144 -8.55 -11.15 19.19
C VAL A 144 -7.44 -11.13 18.16
N THR A 145 -6.55 -12.11 18.27
CA THR A 145 -5.40 -12.25 17.40
C THR A 145 -5.33 -13.67 16.87
N LEU A 146 -5.57 -13.87 15.57
CA LEU A 146 -5.65 -15.18 14.92
C LEU A 146 -4.91 -15.17 13.58
N ASN A 147 -4.30 -16.30 13.23
CA ASN A 147 -3.66 -16.48 11.93
C ASN A 147 -3.74 -17.93 11.46
N SER A 148 -3.40 -18.16 10.19
CA SER A 148 -3.49 -19.46 9.51
C SER A 148 -2.44 -20.51 9.94
N GLY A 149 -1.99 -20.49 11.20
CA GLY A 149 -0.94 -21.38 11.73
C GLY A 149 0.48 -20.96 11.36
N LEU A 150 0.69 -19.66 11.14
CA LEU A 150 2.02 -19.09 11.02
C LEU A 150 2.66 -19.03 12.42
N SER A 151 3.94 -19.39 12.48
CA SER A 151 4.75 -19.28 13.69
C SER A 151 6.06 -18.63 13.31
N HIS A 152 6.45 -17.63 14.08
CA HIS A 152 7.71 -16.95 13.88
C HIS A 152 8.88 -17.85 14.30
N LYS A 153 9.93 -17.89 13.49
CA LYS A 153 11.15 -18.66 13.77
C LYS A 153 12.12 -17.81 14.61
N GLY A 154 13.02 -18.41 15.36
CA GLY A 154 13.98 -17.64 16.17
C GLY A 154 14.78 -16.60 15.37
N ARG A 155 15.37 -15.64 16.10
CA ARG A 155 16.20 -14.53 15.60
C ARG A 155 17.30 -14.99 14.63
N LYS A 156 17.53 -14.22 13.56
CA LYS A 156 18.54 -14.51 12.51
C LYS A 156 19.61 -13.42 12.34
N ASP A 157 19.44 -12.28 13.00
CA ASP A 157 20.21 -11.05 12.78
C ASP A 157 20.20 -10.59 11.31
N VAL A 158 19.07 -10.74 10.63
CA VAL A 158 18.90 -10.34 9.22
C VAL A 158 17.93 -9.17 9.11
N ILE A 159 18.35 -8.08 8.44
CA ILE A 159 17.49 -6.93 8.14
C ILE A 159 17.26 -6.85 6.64
N CYS A 160 15.99 -6.82 6.24
CA CYS A 160 15.59 -6.51 4.89
C CYS A 160 15.60 -4.99 4.66
N ILE A 161 16.15 -4.53 3.54
CA ILE A 161 16.28 -3.10 3.24
C ILE A 161 16.00 -2.81 1.77
N SER A 162 15.66 -1.55 1.46
CA SER A 162 15.59 -1.09 0.07
C SER A 162 17.00 -0.86 -0.48
N SER A 163 17.22 -1.21 -1.76
CA SER A 163 18.50 -0.91 -2.44
C SER A 163 18.81 0.59 -2.44
N SER A 164 17.77 1.42 -2.54
CA SER A 164 17.82 2.88 -2.50
C SER A 164 18.03 3.48 -1.11
N GLU A 165 18.17 2.67 -0.06
CA GLU A 165 18.36 3.16 1.31
C GLU A 165 19.77 3.73 1.53
N SER A 166 19.91 4.64 2.51
CA SER A 166 21.17 5.32 2.79
C SER A 166 22.30 4.34 3.11
N THR A 167 23.46 4.50 2.45
CA THR A 167 24.67 3.72 2.71
C THR A 167 25.15 3.86 4.15
N ILE A 168 24.95 5.03 4.74
CA ILE A 168 25.28 5.33 6.13
C ILE A 168 24.48 4.43 7.08
N ILE A 169 23.18 4.28 6.83
CA ILE A 169 22.29 3.42 7.62
C ILE A 169 22.67 1.96 7.48
N LYS A 170 22.96 1.52 6.24
CA LYS A 170 23.44 0.16 5.97
C LYS A 170 24.70 -0.15 6.78
N GLN A 171 25.68 0.77 6.78
CA GLN A 171 26.92 0.61 7.53
C GLN A 171 26.70 0.55 9.05
N LYS A 172 25.82 1.39 9.61
CA LYS A 172 25.51 1.35 11.06
C LYS A 172 24.93 -0.01 11.46
N LEU A 173 23.96 -0.52 10.70
CA LEU A 173 23.34 -1.82 10.96
C LEU A 173 24.35 -2.98 10.83
N GLN A 174 25.20 -2.94 9.81
CA GLN A 174 26.26 -3.95 9.63
C GLN A 174 27.28 -3.95 10.76
N ARG A 175 27.67 -2.77 11.27
CA ARG A 175 28.59 -2.65 12.42
C ARG A 175 27.99 -3.22 13.70
N ARG A 176 26.67 -3.16 13.86
CA ARG A 176 25.95 -3.80 14.98
C ARG A 176 25.91 -5.33 14.85
N GLY A 177 26.25 -5.89 13.69
CA GLY A 177 26.28 -7.33 13.43
C GLY A 177 25.14 -7.83 12.53
N PHE A 178 24.30 -6.95 11.99
CA PHE A 178 23.19 -7.36 11.14
C PHE A 178 23.65 -7.70 9.70
N HIS A 179 23.14 -8.82 9.18
CA HIS A 179 23.22 -9.14 7.76
C HIS A 179 22.11 -8.43 6.99
N LEU A 180 22.47 -7.72 5.93
CA LEU A 180 21.50 -6.96 5.13
C LEU A 180 21.12 -7.72 3.86
N ILE A 181 19.80 -7.84 3.62
CA ILE A 181 19.26 -8.36 2.36
C ILE A 181 18.48 -7.27 1.63
N GLU A 182 18.74 -7.10 0.34
CA GLU A 182 18.02 -6.12 -0.47
C GLU A 182 16.87 -6.78 -1.23
N ALA A 183 15.70 -6.15 -1.22
CA ALA A 183 14.54 -6.65 -1.97
C ALA A 183 13.64 -5.54 -2.52
N SER A 184 12.95 -5.85 -3.62
CA SER A 184 11.98 -4.95 -4.26
C SER A 184 10.55 -5.20 -3.76
N GLY A 185 9.70 -4.17 -3.83
CA GLY A 185 8.31 -4.22 -3.35
C GLY A 185 8.20 -3.99 -1.84
N ALA A 186 7.34 -3.08 -1.40
CA ALA A 186 7.16 -2.77 0.02
C ALA A 186 6.47 -3.91 0.76
N GLY A 187 5.35 -4.43 0.21
CA GLY A 187 4.64 -5.56 0.78
C GLY A 187 5.49 -6.83 0.87
N TYR A 188 6.31 -7.12 -0.15
CA TYR A 188 7.23 -8.27 -0.11
C TYR A 188 8.29 -8.13 0.98
N LYS A 189 8.83 -6.93 1.22
CA LYS A 189 9.80 -6.70 2.30
C LYS A 189 9.20 -6.83 3.71
N ILE A 190 7.91 -6.53 3.89
CA ILE A 190 7.24 -6.83 5.17
C ILE A 190 6.93 -8.34 5.24
N MET A 191 6.60 -8.95 4.11
CA MET A 191 6.38 -10.40 4.03
C MET A 191 7.63 -11.21 4.36
N THR A 192 8.83 -10.76 4.01
CA THR A 192 10.06 -11.44 4.43
C THR A 192 10.20 -11.48 5.94
N VAL A 193 9.72 -10.45 6.65
CA VAL A 193 9.66 -10.43 8.11
C VAL A 193 8.63 -11.44 8.64
N ILE A 194 7.40 -11.42 8.10
CA ILE A 194 6.31 -12.35 8.49
C ILE A 194 6.71 -13.82 8.30
N LEU A 195 7.38 -14.12 7.18
CA LEU A 195 7.85 -15.48 6.86
C LEU A 195 9.11 -15.88 7.65
N GLY A 196 9.63 -14.97 8.49
CA GLY A 196 10.86 -15.14 9.26
C GLY A 196 12.09 -15.30 8.37
N LEU A 197 12.11 -14.73 7.16
CA LEU A 197 13.30 -14.66 6.29
C LEU A 197 14.24 -13.52 6.71
N ALA A 198 13.68 -12.46 7.30
CA ALA A 198 14.38 -11.37 7.97
C ALA A 198 13.72 -11.14 9.34
N ASP A 199 14.44 -10.56 10.29
CA ASP A 199 13.90 -10.22 11.61
C ASP A 199 13.24 -8.83 11.62
N ALA A 200 13.68 -7.96 10.71
CA ALA A 200 13.10 -6.63 10.51
C ALA A 200 13.21 -6.15 9.06
N TYR A 201 12.37 -5.20 8.71
CA TYR A 201 12.43 -4.40 7.50
C TYR A 201 12.47 -2.92 7.88
N LEU A 202 13.47 -2.22 7.34
CA LEU A 202 13.66 -0.79 7.56
C LEU A 202 13.57 0.00 6.26
N LEU A 203 12.86 1.13 6.31
CA LEU A 203 12.82 2.12 5.26
C LEU A 203 12.72 3.53 5.86
N THR A 204 13.66 4.41 5.53
CA THR A 204 13.61 5.80 6.02
C THR A 204 12.79 6.73 5.14
N LYS A 205 12.65 6.38 3.86
CA LYS A 205 12.05 7.26 2.85
C LYS A 205 10.52 7.22 2.87
N PRO A 206 9.84 8.35 2.57
CA PRO A 206 8.39 8.43 2.47
C PRO A 206 7.86 7.88 1.13
N THR A 207 8.24 6.65 0.79
CA THR A 207 7.87 5.99 -0.48
C THR A 207 6.95 4.80 -0.26
N THR A 208 6.39 4.64 0.93
CA THR A 208 5.37 3.64 1.24
C THR A 208 4.09 4.33 1.67
N PHE A 209 2.98 3.69 1.37
CA PHE A 209 1.65 4.18 1.66
C PHE A 209 0.89 3.20 2.55
N LYS A 210 -0.23 3.66 3.11
CA LYS A 210 -1.10 2.86 3.97
C LYS A 210 -1.55 1.55 3.29
N TRP A 211 -1.79 1.57 1.98
CA TRP A 211 -2.14 0.35 1.22
C TRP A 211 -0.97 -0.64 1.05
N ASP A 212 0.29 -0.19 1.16
CA ASP A 212 1.45 -1.07 1.11
C ASP A 212 1.66 -1.84 2.42
N THR A 213 1.25 -1.22 3.55
CA THR A 213 1.54 -1.73 4.89
C THR A 213 0.33 -2.37 5.58
N CYS A 214 -0.90 -1.92 5.32
CA CYS A 214 -2.11 -2.35 6.03
C CYS A 214 -2.29 -3.87 6.09
N ALA A 215 -2.26 -4.50 4.91
CA ALA A 215 -2.42 -5.94 4.77
C ALA A 215 -1.34 -6.75 5.54
N PRO A 216 -0.04 -6.55 5.26
CA PRO A 216 0.99 -7.31 5.97
C PRO A 216 1.13 -6.89 7.45
N HIS A 217 0.82 -5.65 7.84
CA HIS A 217 0.84 -5.22 9.24
C HIS A 217 -0.13 -6.02 10.10
N THR A 218 -1.33 -6.30 9.58
CA THR A 218 -2.32 -7.11 10.31
C THR A 218 -1.80 -8.51 10.59
N ILE A 219 -1.12 -9.12 9.60
CA ILE A 219 -0.50 -10.44 9.77
C ILE A 219 0.66 -10.36 10.75
N LEU A 220 1.48 -9.32 10.66
CA LEU A 220 2.60 -9.11 11.56
C LEU A 220 2.15 -8.95 13.02
N LYS A 221 1.12 -8.13 13.27
CA LYS A 221 0.47 -8.01 14.59
C LYS A 221 -0.07 -9.35 15.07
N SER A 222 -0.60 -10.16 14.15
CA SER A 222 -1.11 -11.48 14.51
C SER A 222 -0.07 -12.47 15.04
N LEU A 223 1.21 -12.17 14.80
CA LEU A 223 2.34 -12.94 15.25
C LEU A 223 3.05 -12.31 16.45
N GLY A 224 2.54 -11.17 16.96
CA GLY A 224 3.15 -10.40 18.04
C GLY A 224 4.17 -9.34 17.59
N GLY A 225 4.35 -9.14 16.29
CA GLY A 225 5.18 -8.06 15.75
C GLY A 225 4.42 -6.75 15.55
N ASP A 226 5.08 -5.72 15.05
CA ASP A 226 4.45 -4.43 14.76
C ASP A 226 5.17 -3.67 13.64
N ILE A 227 4.51 -2.64 13.11
CA ILE A 227 5.13 -1.65 12.23
C ILE A 227 5.04 -0.29 12.89
N VAL A 228 6.20 0.32 13.15
CA VAL A 228 6.33 1.62 13.81
C VAL A 228 6.89 2.69 12.88
N GLN A 229 6.61 3.95 13.17
CA GLN A 229 7.16 5.10 12.46
C GLN A 229 8.65 5.27 12.79
N PHE A 230 9.49 5.37 11.76
CA PHE A 230 10.95 5.39 11.91
C PHE A 230 11.46 6.65 12.62
N ASP A 231 11.00 7.85 12.23
CA ASP A 231 11.50 9.08 12.87
C ASP A 231 11.05 9.20 14.33
N ASP A 232 9.82 8.80 14.64
CA ASP A 232 9.26 8.87 15.99
C ASP A 232 10.05 7.94 16.94
N ILE A 233 10.31 6.70 16.53
CA ILE A 233 11.02 5.74 17.38
C ILE A 233 12.48 6.15 17.63
N LEU A 234 13.12 6.79 16.64
CA LEU A 234 14.45 7.38 16.83
C LEU A 234 14.43 8.58 17.79
N GLN A 235 13.35 9.35 17.83
CA GLN A 235 13.15 10.41 18.82
C GLN A 235 12.73 9.90 20.20
N GLY A 236 12.55 8.59 20.36
CA GLY A 236 12.14 7.95 21.62
C GLY A 236 10.63 7.85 21.80
N ALA A 237 9.83 8.22 20.80
CA ALA A 237 8.39 8.07 20.79
C ALA A 237 7.98 6.79 20.02
N ARG A 238 7.38 5.82 20.71
CA ARG A 238 6.85 4.63 20.03
C ARG A 238 5.49 4.93 19.42
N LYS A 239 5.44 4.98 18.09
CA LYS A 239 4.18 5.18 17.34
C LYS A 239 3.98 4.10 16.29
N SER A 240 3.00 3.23 16.54
CA SER A 240 2.56 2.22 15.56
C SER A 240 1.86 2.89 14.38
N ILE A 241 1.97 2.31 13.19
CA ILE A 241 1.25 2.82 12.01
C ILE A 241 -0.25 2.59 12.19
N THR A 242 -1.02 3.65 12.01
CA THR A 242 -2.48 3.68 12.03
C THR A 242 -3.05 3.80 10.61
N TYR A 243 -4.33 3.44 10.43
CA TYR A 243 -4.99 3.40 9.12
C TYR A 243 -6.29 4.20 9.09
N SER A 244 -6.40 5.23 9.95
CA SER A 244 -7.57 6.08 10.05
C SER A 244 -7.82 6.87 8.75
N LEU A 245 -9.09 7.06 8.39
CA LEU A 245 -9.48 7.75 7.16
C LEU A 245 -9.07 9.23 7.11
N ASP A 246 -8.86 9.84 8.28
CA ASP A 246 -8.48 11.25 8.42
C ASP A 246 -6.96 11.49 8.28
N GLU A 247 -6.16 10.43 8.15
CA GLU A 247 -4.71 10.52 8.06
C GLU A 247 -4.18 10.65 6.63
N ASN A 248 -2.95 11.15 6.51
CA ASN A 248 -2.25 11.12 5.24
C ASN A 248 -2.00 9.65 4.81
N ASN A 249 -2.33 9.34 3.55
CA ASN A 249 -2.12 8.02 2.96
C ASN A 249 -0.63 7.64 2.83
N CYS A 250 0.30 8.59 2.93
CA CYS A 250 1.74 8.36 2.86
C CYS A 250 2.35 8.16 4.26
N ASN A 251 3.21 7.14 4.40
CA ASN A 251 4.04 6.94 5.59
C ASN A 251 5.23 7.91 5.54
N LYS A 252 4.98 9.17 5.90
CA LYS A 252 5.92 10.29 5.75
C LYS A 252 7.24 10.15 6.50
N TYR A 253 7.24 9.43 7.61
CA TYR A 253 8.34 9.40 8.57
C TYR A 253 9.14 8.08 8.52
N GLY A 254 9.07 7.38 7.39
CA GLY A 254 9.63 6.04 7.25
C GLY A 254 8.92 5.01 8.13
N ILE A 255 9.33 3.75 8.00
CA ILE A 255 8.74 2.62 8.72
C ILE A 255 9.82 1.63 9.16
N ILE A 256 9.58 1.00 10.32
CA ILE A 256 10.29 -0.19 10.76
C ILE A 256 9.24 -1.28 11.04
N ALA A 257 9.26 -2.34 10.26
CA ALA A 257 8.49 -3.55 10.53
C ALA A 257 9.39 -4.57 11.22
N TYR A 258 8.97 -5.12 12.35
CA TYR A 258 9.77 -6.04 13.14
C TYR A 258 8.89 -7.09 13.82
N MET A 259 9.51 -8.20 14.18
CA MET A 259 8.84 -9.30 14.86
C MET A 259 9.15 -9.40 16.34
N GLN A 260 10.37 -9.04 16.75
CA GLN A 260 10.80 -9.13 18.13
C GLN A 260 11.30 -7.78 18.64
N GLU A 261 10.93 -7.43 19.87
CA GLU A 261 11.23 -6.14 20.50
C GLU A 261 12.73 -5.91 20.72
N ASP A 262 13.48 -6.97 21.01
CA ASP A 262 14.94 -6.92 21.14
C ASP A 262 15.61 -6.49 19.84
N VAL A 263 15.13 -7.00 18.69
CA VAL A 263 15.61 -6.61 17.35
C VAL A 263 15.33 -5.13 17.08
N LEU A 264 14.13 -4.63 17.44
CA LEU A 264 13.83 -3.20 17.33
C LEU A 264 14.79 -2.37 18.20
N GLY A 265 15.02 -2.79 19.45
CA GLY A 265 15.94 -2.13 20.36
C GLY A 265 17.35 -2.00 19.79
N ASP A 266 17.90 -3.10 19.28
CA ASP A 266 19.23 -3.15 18.66
C ASP A 266 19.33 -2.25 17.42
N ILE A 267 18.29 -2.20 16.59
CA ILE A 267 18.22 -1.30 15.43
C ILE A 267 18.26 0.16 15.88
N VAL A 268 17.44 0.52 16.86
CA VAL A 268 17.38 1.90 17.37
C VAL A 268 18.71 2.31 18.00
N GLU A 269 19.34 1.43 18.78
CA GLU A 269 20.65 1.68 19.37
C GLU A 269 21.71 1.90 18.29
N ALA A 270 21.79 1.00 17.30
CA ALA A 270 22.74 1.10 16.19
C ALA A 270 22.62 2.41 15.41
N LEU A 271 21.40 2.91 15.22
CA LEU A 271 21.14 4.11 14.45
C LEU A 271 21.40 5.40 15.24
N LYS A 272 21.23 5.37 16.57
CA LYS A 272 21.53 6.49 17.48
C LYS A 272 23.03 6.69 17.72
N THR A 273 23.84 5.64 17.59
CA THR A 273 25.30 5.79 17.76
C THR A 273 25.88 6.73 16.70
N ASN A 274 26.59 7.78 17.12
CA ASN A 274 27.31 8.67 16.20
C ASN A 274 28.54 7.95 15.64
N PHE A 275 28.93 8.29 14.40
CA PHE A 275 30.21 7.84 13.86
C PHE A 275 31.32 8.54 14.64
N ASN A 276 32.02 7.79 15.48
CA ASN A 276 33.37 8.14 15.89
C ASN A 276 34.35 7.81 14.76
#